data_AF-W7L1L1-F1
#
_entry.id   AF-W7L1L1-F1
#
_cell.length_a   1.000
_cell.length_b   1.000
_cell.length_c   1.000
_cell.angle_alpha   90.00
_cell.angle_beta   90.00
_cell.angle_gamma   90.00
#
_symmetry.space_group_name_H-M   'P 1'
#
loop_
_entity.id
_entity.type
_entity.pdbx_description
1 polymer ?
#
loop_
_entity_poly.entity_id
_entity_poly.type
_entity_poly.pdbx_seq_one_letter_code
_entity_poly.pdbx_strand_id
1 'polypeptide(L)'
;MNKESLDLVVHELLKRSGSQADIKLEKHFPGNRIAGGKYSMGTHTVTLYVEEIKNQCQQLFVSADRFLDYFAVVFAHELGHAEDAELEQLASHLDACITEQERWLTALKIEENAWAFAEKLLPDMDKAFMQKIIYHSLKPYRDQLQMEPA
;
A
#
# COMPACT_ATOMS: atom_id res chain seq x y z
N MET A 1 22.40 0.08 3.90
CA MET A 1 21.22 -0.79 3.76
C MET A 1 21.40 -1.61 2.52
N ASN A 2 21.45 -2.93 2.65
CA ASN A 2 21.87 -3.80 1.55
C ASN A 2 20.65 -4.32 0.79
N LYS A 3 20.78 -4.37 -0.54
CA LYS A 3 19.75 -4.91 -1.45
C LYS A 3 19.25 -6.30 -1.03
N GLU A 4 20.15 -7.12 -0.50
CA GLU A 4 19.85 -8.46 0.02
C GLU A 4 18.74 -8.48 1.07
N SER A 5 18.69 -7.47 1.96
CA SER A 5 17.64 -7.41 2.99
C SER A 5 16.26 -7.11 2.40
N LEU A 6 16.20 -6.27 1.36
CA LEU A 6 14.95 -5.98 0.65
C LEU A 6 14.47 -7.19 -0.12
N ASP A 7 15.39 -7.87 -0.82
CA ASP A 7 15.09 -9.07 -1.60
C ASP A 7 14.54 -10.20 -0.71
N LEU A 8 15.05 -10.34 0.52
CA LEU A 8 14.52 -11.28 1.51
C LEU A 8 13.09 -10.96 1.93
N VAL A 9 12.78 -9.69 2.22
CA VAL A 9 11.42 -9.26 2.56
C VAL A 9 10.46 -9.52 1.39
N VAL A 10 10.89 -9.18 0.17
CA VAL A 10 10.09 -9.41 -1.04
C VAL A 10 9.78 -10.90 -1.22
N HIS A 11 10.81 -11.75 -1.15
CA HIS A 11 10.65 -13.18 -1.33
C HIS A 11 9.72 -13.82 -0.28
N GLU A 12 9.89 -13.43 0.98
CA GLU A 12 9.06 -13.95 2.06
C GLU A 12 7.59 -13.54 1.91
N LEU A 13 7.31 -12.27 1.59
CA LEU A 13 5.93 -11.80 1.44
C LEU A 13 5.25 -12.36 0.19
N LEU A 14 5.96 -12.53 -0.93
CA LEU A 14 5.44 -13.24 -2.10
C LEU A 14 5.08 -14.69 -1.76
N LYS A 15 5.97 -15.39 -1.05
CA LYS A 15 5.73 -16.78 -0.65
C LYS A 15 4.52 -16.91 0.27
N ARG A 16 4.35 -15.98 1.21
CA ARG A 16 3.21 -15.98 2.14
C ARG A 16 1.90 -15.61 1.47
N SER A 17 1.91 -14.64 0.55
CA SER A 17 0.70 -14.18 -0.15
C SER A 17 0.24 -15.19 -1.20
N GLY A 18 1.17 -15.94 -1.79
CA GLY A 18 0.90 -16.77 -2.97
C GLY A 18 0.78 -15.96 -4.26
N SER A 19 1.01 -14.64 -4.18
CA SER A 19 0.87 -13.72 -5.30
C SER A 19 1.81 -14.07 -6.45
N GLN A 20 1.31 -13.93 -7.67
CA GLN A 20 2.08 -14.08 -8.90
C GLN A 20 2.44 -12.73 -9.53
N ALA A 21 2.25 -11.63 -8.80
CA ALA A 21 2.57 -10.30 -9.28
C ALA A 21 4.06 -10.13 -9.55
N ASP A 22 4.39 -9.50 -10.67
CA ASP A 22 5.75 -9.11 -10.98
C ASP A 22 6.20 -7.99 -10.04
N ILE A 23 7.39 -8.11 -9.44
CA ILE A 23 7.91 -7.13 -8.49
C ILE A 23 9.04 -6.31 -9.09
N LYS A 24 8.93 -4.98 -9.00
CA LYS A 24 9.98 -4.03 -9.39
C LYS A 24 10.38 -3.16 -8.22
N LEU A 25 11.68 -3.06 -7.97
CA LEU A 25 12.25 -2.12 -7.01
C LEU A 25 12.89 -0.96 -7.77
N GLU A 26 12.33 0.23 -7.60
CA GLU A 26 12.86 1.47 -8.15
C GLU A 26 13.29 2.41 -7.02
N LYS A 27 14.14 3.40 -7.32
CA LYS A 27 14.58 4.36 -6.29
C LYS A 27 13.50 5.40 -6.00
N HIS A 28 12.92 5.99 -7.04
CA HIS A 28 12.03 7.14 -6.94
C HIS A 28 10.81 6.99 -7.83
N PHE A 29 9.69 7.55 -7.38
CA PHE A 29 8.48 7.64 -8.19
C PHE A 29 8.71 8.65 -9.33
N PRO A 30 8.35 8.34 -10.59
CA PRO A 30 8.60 9.23 -11.74
C PRO A 30 7.71 10.47 -11.81
N GLY A 31 6.81 10.70 -10.84
CA GLY A 31 5.86 11.82 -10.83
C GLY A 31 6.06 12.78 -9.65
N ASN A 32 5.24 13.83 -9.60
CA ASN A 32 5.35 14.92 -8.62
C ASN A 32 4.72 14.61 -7.24
N ARG A 33 4.51 13.33 -6.90
CA ARG A 33 3.93 12.91 -5.61
C ARG A 33 4.82 11.89 -4.93
N ILE A 34 4.75 11.85 -3.61
CA ILE A 34 5.41 10.81 -2.80
C ILE A 34 4.48 9.59 -2.77
N ALA A 35 4.84 8.54 -3.52
CA ALA A 35 4.16 7.26 -3.52
C ALA A 35 5.15 6.17 -3.09
N GLY A 36 4.81 5.40 -2.05
CA GLY A 36 5.66 4.32 -1.56
C GLY A 36 5.66 3.12 -2.49
N GLY A 37 4.51 2.80 -3.07
CA GLY A 37 4.34 1.76 -4.06
C GLY A 37 3.29 2.10 -5.10
N LYS A 38 3.17 1.22 -6.09
CA LYS A 38 2.10 1.23 -7.08
C LYS A 38 1.89 -0.18 -7.64
N TYR A 39 0.67 -0.69 -7.51
CA TYR A 39 0.18 -1.78 -8.33
C TYR A 39 -0.35 -1.30 -9.70
N SER A 40 -0.04 -2.04 -10.76
CA SER A 40 -0.52 -1.81 -12.12
C SER A 40 -1.31 -3.03 -12.61
N MET A 41 -2.64 -2.90 -12.69
CA MET A 41 -3.54 -3.99 -13.12
C MET A 41 -3.18 -4.57 -14.49
N GLY A 42 -2.93 -3.70 -15.49
CA GLY A 42 -2.71 -4.14 -16.87
C GLY A 42 -1.46 -4.99 -17.11
N THR A 43 -0.47 -4.92 -16.21
CA THR A 43 0.75 -5.75 -16.28
C THR A 43 0.91 -6.67 -15.08
N HIS A 44 -0.07 -6.69 -14.17
CA HIS A 44 -0.01 -7.38 -12.89
C HIS A 44 1.35 -7.17 -12.17
N THR A 45 1.78 -5.90 -12.07
CA THR A 45 3.10 -5.53 -11.55
C THR A 45 2.96 -4.63 -10.32
N VAL A 46 3.69 -4.95 -9.26
CA VAL A 46 3.91 -4.08 -8.11
C VAL A 46 5.28 -3.40 -8.24
N THR A 47 5.29 -2.08 -8.24
CA THR A 47 6.52 -1.28 -8.19
C THR A 47 6.65 -0.62 -6.82
N LEU A 48 7.78 -0.80 -6.14
CA LEU A 48 8.10 -0.17 -4.86
C LEU A 48 9.21 0.86 -5.04
N TYR A 49 9.02 2.05 -4.46
CA TYR A 49 9.93 3.19 -4.59
C TYR A 49 10.71 3.38 -3.29
N VAL A 50 11.89 2.77 -3.23
CA VAL A 50 12.64 2.54 -1.98
C VAL A 50 12.95 3.83 -1.23
N GLU A 51 13.35 4.91 -1.91
CA GLU A 51 13.66 6.17 -1.25
C GLU A 51 12.38 6.90 -0.79
N GLU A 52 11.26 6.76 -1.50
CA GLU A 52 9.98 7.32 -1.08
C GLU A 52 9.46 6.62 0.18
N ILE A 53 9.51 5.28 0.22
CA ILE A 53 9.17 4.48 1.41
C ILE A 53 10.03 4.91 2.60
N LYS A 54 11.34 5.11 2.38
CA LYS A 54 12.26 5.56 3.43
C LYS A 54 11.92 6.96 3.92
N ASN A 55 11.63 7.89 3.02
CA ASN A 55 11.23 9.25 3.36
C ASN A 55 9.91 9.26 4.14
N GLN A 56 8.92 8.47 3.73
CA GLN A 56 7.66 8.32 4.45
C GLN A 56 7.86 7.75 5.86
N CYS A 57 8.68 6.71 6.02
CA CYS A 57 9.03 6.16 7.33
C CYS A 57 9.65 7.24 8.23
N GLN A 58 10.63 7.99 7.71
CA GLN A 58 11.29 9.07 8.44
C GLN A 58 10.31 10.19 8.81
N GLN A 59 9.40 10.59 7.93
CA GLN A 59 8.41 11.63 8.20
C GLN A 59 7.41 11.18 9.27
N LEU A 60 6.94 9.93 9.21
CA LEU A 60 5.88 9.44 10.08
C LEU A 60 6.38 9.05 11.48
N PHE A 61 7.60 8.52 11.58
CA PHE A 61 8.17 8.00 12.82
C PHE A 61 9.35 8.82 13.35
N VAL A 62 9.77 9.88 12.64
CA VAL A 62 10.95 10.70 12.99
C VAL A 62 12.24 9.86 13.03
N SER A 63 12.21 8.65 12.46
CA SER A 63 13.31 7.70 12.41
C SER A 63 13.13 6.74 11.22
N ALA A 64 14.25 6.25 10.70
CA ALA A 64 14.33 5.20 9.70
C ALA A 64 14.73 3.83 10.29
N ASP A 65 14.79 3.70 11.62
CA ASP A 65 15.22 2.46 12.29
C ASP A 65 14.30 1.27 11.96
N ARG A 66 13.02 1.55 11.73
CA ARG A 66 12.00 0.57 11.34
C ARG A 66 11.73 0.53 9.84
N PHE A 67 12.71 0.94 9.03
CA PHE A 67 12.52 1.00 7.59
C PHE A 67 12.11 -0.33 6.96
N LEU A 68 12.74 -1.45 7.34
CA LEU A 68 12.38 -2.77 6.75
C LEU A 68 10.95 -3.19 7.11
N ASP A 69 10.51 -2.91 8.34
CA ASP A 69 9.12 -3.12 8.74
C ASP A 69 8.18 -2.23 7.91
N TYR A 70 8.51 -0.94 7.77
CA TYR A 70 7.73 0.00 6.99
C TYR A 70 7.64 -0.44 5.52
N PHE A 71 8.75 -0.86 4.93
CA PHE A 71 8.82 -1.42 3.58
C PHE A 71 7.93 -2.67 3.46
N ALA A 72 7.99 -3.59 4.42
CA ALA A 72 7.14 -4.77 4.45
C ALA A 72 5.65 -4.40 4.50
N VAL A 73 5.27 -3.41 5.31
CA VAL A 73 3.87 -2.92 5.39
C VAL A 73 3.41 -2.32 4.07
N VAL A 74 4.21 -1.45 3.44
CA VAL A 74 3.88 -0.87 2.13
C VAL A 74 3.77 -1.97 1.07
N PHE A 75 4.71 -2.92 1.04
CA PHE A 75 4.66 -3.99 0.07
C PHE A 75 3.43 -4.89 0.26
N ALA A 76 3.10 -5.24 1.49
CA ALA A 76 1.92 -6.03 1.80
C ALA A 76 0.62 -5.33 1.35
N HIS A 77 0.55 -4.00 1.44
CA HIS A 77 -0.55 -3.21 0.90
C HIS A 77 -0.63 -3.27 -0.63
N GLU A 78 0.49 -3.11 -1.34
CA GLU A 78 0.48 -3.23 -2.81
C GLU A 78 0.11 -4.65 -3.28
N LEU A 79 0.53 -5.68 -2.54
CA LEU A 79 0.06 -7.06 -2.78
C LEU A 79 -1.44 -7.19 -2.50
N GLY A 80 -1.97 -6.44 -1.54
CA GLY A 80 -3.41 -6.37 -1.29
C GLY A 80 -4.18 -5.89 -2.51
N HIS A 81 -3.67 -4.90 -3.25
CA HIS A 81 -4.26 -4.53 -4.55
C HIS A 81 -4.12 -5.63 -5.60
N ALA A 82 -2.97 -6.30 -5.65
CA ALA A 82 -2.74 -7.37 -6.62
C ALA A 82 -3.67 -8.58 -6.44
N GLU A 83 -4.06 -8.86 -5.20
CA GLU A 83 -4.88 -10.01 -4.81
C GLU A 83 -6.35 -9.66 -4.54
N ASP A 84 -6.76 -8.40 -4.72
CA ASP A 84 -8.15 -7.99 -4.52
C ASP A 84 -9.01 -8.39 -5.72
N ALA A 85 -9.81 -9.45 -5.54
CA ALA A 85 -10.75 -9.94 -6.54
C ALA A 85 -11.86 -8.94 -6.91
N GLU A 86 -12.14 -7.93 -6.06
CA GLU A 86 -13.11 -6.88 -6.32
C GLU A 86 -12.50 -5.70 -7.11
N LEU A 87 -11.17 -5.62 -7.23
CA LEU A 87 -10.48 -4.43 -7.73
C LEU A 87 -10.90 -4.06 -9.16
N GLU A 88 -11.03 -5.03 -10.07
CA GLU A 88 -11.41 -4.76 -11.45
C GLU A 88 -12.81 -4.13 -11.53
N GLN A 89 -13.75 -4.66 -10.73
CA GLN A 89 -15.11 -4.12 -10.66
C GLN A 89 -15.14 -2.75 -10.02
N LEU A 90 -14.41 -2.55 -8.92
CA LEU A 90 -14.35 -1.27 -8.21
C LEU A 90 -13.67 -0.18 -9.05
N ALA A 91 -12.60 -0.52 -9.78
CA ALA A 91 -11.94 0.40 -10.70
C ALA A 91 -12.88 0.79 -11.86
N SER A 92 -13.57 -0.18 -12.45
CA SER A 92 -14.59 0.09 -13.47
C SER A 92 -15.72 0.98 -12.94
N HIS A 93 -16.12 0.78 -11.69
CA HIS A 93 -17.12 1.62 -11.04
C HIS A 93 -16.60 3.05 -10.82
N LEU A 94 -15.33 3.20 -10.39
CA LEU A 94 -14.68 4.49 -10.18
C LEU A 94 -14.67 5.35 -11.45
N ASP A 95 -14.40 4.74 -12.60
CA ASP A 95 -14.43 5.40 -13.92
C ASP A 95 -15.85 5.82 -14.34
N ALA A 96 -16.87 5.13 -13.84
CA ALA A 96 -18.28 5.40 -14.12
C ALA A 96 -18.96 6.31 -13.09
N CYS A 97 -18.31 6.63 -11.96
CA CYS A 97 -18.89 7.46 -10.90
C CYS A 97 -19.31 8.85 -11.41
N ILE A 98 -20.54 9.24 -11.10
CA ILE A 98 -21.09 10.55 -11.49
C ILE A 98 -20.79 11.60 -10.41
N THR A 99 -20.80 11.19 -9.14
CA THR A 99 -20.59 12.09 -8.00
C THR A 99 -19.20 11.94 -7.40
N GLU A 100 -18.67 13.03 -6.83
CA GLU A 100 -17.39 12.97 -6.10
C GLU A 100 -17.50 12.11 -4.84
N GLN A 101 -18.67 12.11 -4.19
CA GLN A 101 -18.90 11.29 -3.00
C GLN A 101 -18.80 9.79 -3.31
N GLU A 102 -19.45 9.32 -4.38
CA GLU A 102 -19.32 7.92 -4.82
C GLU A 102 -17.87 7.59 -5.16
N ARG A 103 -17.19 8.49 -5.90
CA ARG A 103 -15.77 8.30 -6.23
C ARG A 103 -14.91 8.11 -4.98
N TRP A 104 -15.08 8.96 -3.96
CA TRP A 104 -14.33 8.85 -2.71
C TRP A 104 -14.67 7.59 -1.92
N LEU A 105 -15.95 7.17 -1.89
CA LEU A 105 -16.36 5.92 -1.24
C LEU A 105 -15.75 4.69 -1.93
N THR A 106 -15.79 4.64 -3.27
CA THR A 106 -15.21 3.55 -4.05
C THR A 106 -13.69 3.50 -3.88
N ALA A 107 -13.03 4.66 -3.93
CA ALA A 107 -11.58 4.73 -3.74
C ALA A 107 -11.18 4.31 -2.32
N LEU A 108 -11.91 4.75 -1.29
CA LEU A 108 -11.70 4.30 0.09
C LEU A 108 -11.84 2.77 0.21
N LYS A 109 -12.88 2.19 -0.40
CA LYS A 109 -13.11 0.74 -0.38
C LYS A 109 -11.95 -0.04 -1.01
N ILE A 110 -11.39 0.43 -2.11
CA ILE A 110 -10.21 -0.17 -2.76
C ILE A 110 -9.01 -0.20 -1.79
N GLU A 111 -8.75 0.92 -1.11
CA GLU A 111 -7.65 1.03 -0.14
C GLU A 111 -7.89 0.14 1.09
N GLU A 112 -9.12 0.11 1.61
CA GLU A 112 -9.49 -0.71 2.77
C GLU A 112 -9.35 -2.21 2.47
N ASN A 113 -9.72 -2.65 1.26
CA ASN A 113 -9.50 -4.03 0.82
C ASN A 113 -8.01 -4.38 0.82
N ALA A 114 -7.17 -3.51 0.27
CA ALA A 114 -5.73 -3.70 0.25
C ALA A 114 -5.10 -3.74 1.66
N TRP A 115 -5.54 -2.85 2.56
CA TRP A 115 -5.09 -2.86 3.95
C TRP A 115 -5.57 -4.10 4.71
N ALA A 116 -6.81 -4.54 4.51
CA ALA A 116 -7.34 -5.75 5.13
C ALA A 116 -6.56 -7.02 4.70
N PHE A 117 -6.05 -7.04 3.46
CA PHE A 117 -5.14 -8.09 3.02
C PHE A 117 -3.77 -7.98 3.70
N ALA A 118 -3.19 -6.77 3.74
CA ALA A 118 -1.90 -6.52 4.35
C ALA A 118 -1.85 -6.96 5.83
N GLU A 119 -2.89 -6.64 6.60
CA GLU A 119 -2.99 -7.03 8.02
C GLU A 119 -3.00 -8.55 8.21
N LYS A 120 -3.65 -9.29 7.31
CA LYS A 120 -3.67 -10.76 7.34
C LYS A 120 -2.31 -11.35 6.94
N LEU A 121 -1.61 -10.70 6.01
CA LEU A 121 -0.30 -11.14 5.53
C LEU A 121 0.81 -10.95 6.58
N LEU A 122 0.65 -9.95 7.45
CA LEU A 122 1.63 -9.54 8.45
C LEU A 122 1.12 -9.73 9.90
N PRO A 123 0.74 -10.96 10.31
CA PRO A 123 0.12 -11.19 11.64
C PRO A 123 1.05 -10.87 12.81
N ASP A 124 2.37 -10.95 12.59
CA ASP A 124 3.41 -10.72 13.60
C ASP A 124 3.90 -9.26 13.65
N MET A 125 3.40 -8.39 12.76
CA MET A 125 3.78 -6.98 12.73
C MET A 125 3.24 -6.26 13.97
N ASP A 126 4.04 -5.35 14.53
CA ASP A 126 3.60 -4.50 15.63
C ASP A 126 2.32 -3.73 15.24
N LYS A 127 1.21 -4.03 15.94
CA LYS A 127 -0.12 -3.52 15.58
C LYS A 127 -0.19 -2.01 15.64
N ALA A 128 0.41 -1.39 16.66
CA ALA A 128 0.38 0.07 16.81
C ALA A 128 1.11 0.77 15.66
N PHE A 129 2.24 0.22 15.23
CA PHE A 129 2.97 0.70 14.06
C PHE A 129 2.17 0.57 12.77
N MET A 130 1.61 -0.62 12.50
CA MET A 130 0.83 -0.86 11.30
C MET A 130 -0.42 0.03 11.26
N GLN A 131 -1.16 0.13 12.36
CA GLN A 131 -2.35 0.97 12.45
C GLN A 131 -2.04 2.46 12.27
N LYS A 132 -0.88 2.93 12.73
CA LYS A 132 -0.45 4.31 12.46
C LYS A 132 -0.25 4.54 10.95
N ILE A 133 0.36 3.59 10.24
CA ILE A 133 0.55 3.69 8.78
C ILE A 133 -0.81 3.71 8.06
N ILE A 134 -1.70 2.75 8.39
CA ILE A 134 -3.05 2.65 7.83
C ILE A 134 -3.84 3.94 8.07
N TYR A 135 -3.83 4.46 9.30
CA TYR A 135 -4.50 5.69 9.67
C TYR A 135 -4.08 6.85 8.77
N HIS A 136 -2.78 7.08 8.60
CA HIS A 136 -2.28 8.18 7.79
C HIS A 136 -2.50 7.97 6.29
N SER A 137 -2.47 6.71 5.81
CA SER A 137 -2.80 6.36 4.42
C SER A 137 -4.27 6.63 4.08
N LEU A 138 -5.20 6.26 4.97
CA LEU A 138 -6.64 6.40 4.74
C LEU A 138 -7.19 7.79 5.07
N LYS A 139 -6.46 8.60 5.85
CA LYS A 139 -6.91 9.92 6.30
C LYS A 139 -7.40 10.82 5.16
N PRO A 140 -6.70 10.96 4.01
CA PRO A 140 -7.17 11.85 2.94
C PRO A 140 -8.55 11.46 2.40
N TYR A 141 -8.85 10.17 2.30
CA TYR A 141 -10.15 9.67 1.86
C TYR A 141 -11.24 9.95 2.89
N ARG A 142 -10.96 9.68 4.17
CA ARG A 142 -11.89 9.91 5.28
C ARG A 142 -12.21 11.39 5.47
N ASP A 143 -11.22 12.26 5.30
CA ASP A 143 -11.40 13.72 5.36
C ASP A 143 -12.36 14.22 4.27
N GLN A 144 -12.24 13.71 3.04
CA GLN A 144 -13.13 14.07 1.92
C GLN A 144 -14.57 13.60 2.15
N LEU A 145 -14.73 12.46 2.83
CA LEU A 145 -16.02 11.88 3.19
C LEU A 145 -16.59 12.43 4.51
N GLN A 146 -15.86 13.33 5.20
CA GLN A 146 -16.22 13.85 6.51
C GLN A 146 -16.47 12.73 7.56
N MET A 147 -15.74 11.62 7.44
CA MET A 147 -15.84 10.49 8.36
C MET A 147 -14.93 10.70 9.57
N GLU A 148 -15.44 10.42 10.78
CA GLU A 148 -14.60 10.34 11.97
C GLU A 148 -13.71 9.07 11.92
N PRO A 149 -12.49 9.09 12.49
CA PRO A 149 -11.68 7.89 12.59
C PRO A 149 -12.36 6.84 13.47
N ALA A 150 -12.46 5.61 12.97
CA ALA A 150 -12.87 4.43 13.73
C ALA A 150 -11.84 4.02 14.78
#